data_AF-A0A522T976-F1
#
_entry.id   AF-A0A522T976-F1
#
_cell.length_a   1.000
_cell.length_b   1.000
_cell.length_c   1.000
_cell.angle_alpha   90.00
_cell.angle_beta   90.00
_cell.angle_gamma   90.00
#
_symmetry.space_group_name_H-M   'P 1'
#
loop_
_entity.id
_entity.type
_entity.pdbx_description
1 polymer ?
#
loop_
_entity_poly.entity_id
_entity_poly.type
_entity_poly.pdbx_seq_one_letter_code
_entity_poly.pdbx_strand_id
1 'polypeptide(L)'
;MTEIHSENMGAVPIRRVKLLNWLLFLVVAVIAVGIAYAILSSGSHVTSQQRVVQIESEVKCPSCDGVSALDSNTAGAFAVRSFVEKQVKAGESNSQIINALEASYGPSILMSPPAANGGTIMVLLPFVFAAVVMGLTGFFGFRRRRHRADDPVVGDLVPELEISIKDEDAAEKGAAEVEEFLAGARQDEVSGQNSFGRIRRSWPLYLGMLLIVAGVGSAIWVLRSQDNSQKQLVATAIQAQNEAQTILKARVLANQGQDVQALQLLSSVLEVDPNQPVALTYQGWLLRQAGEKDNNSALIGQGQQFLEKAVNLDPGYPDAHVFLGFVLFQDRHDLNGAIDQFSAFLADKPSASFISATKSVIISAYKQAGRPVPPQLS
;
A
#
# COMPACT_ATOMS: atom_id res chain seq x y z
N MET A 1 9.04 77.32 -34.85
CA MET A 1 9.57 75.98 -35.17
C MET A 1 10.39 75.55 -33.97
N THR A 2 9.69 75.13 -32.90
CA THR A 2 9.47 73.73 -32.47
C THR A 2 10.69 73.16 -31.76
N GLU A 3 10.69 73.35 -30.44
CA GLU A 3 11.41 72.51 -29.47
C GLU A 3 11.03 71.05 -29.65
N ILE A 4 12.01 70.16 -29.61
CA ILE A 4 11.77 68.72 -29.45
C ILE A 4 12.43 68.29 -28.14
N HIS A 5 11.58 68.17 -27.12
CA HIS A 5 11.86 67.51 -25.86
C HIS A 5 11.86 66.00 -26.12
N SER A 6 13.00 65.32 -25.91
CA SER A 6 13.09 63.87 -25.96
C SER A 6 13.08 63.33 -24.53
N GLU A 7 11.93 62.82 -24.10
CA GLU A 7 11.72 62.18 -22.80
C GLU A 7 12.61 60.94 -22.58
N ASN A 8 13.09 60.84 -21.35
CA ASN A 8 13.99 59.83 -20.84
C ASN A 8 13.17 58.58 -20.45
N MET A 9 13.28 57.47 -21.20
CA MET A 9 12.64 56.20 -20.84
C MET A 9 13.40 55.53 -19.69
N GLY A 10 12.77 55.49 -18.51
CA GLY A 10 13.32 54.88 -17.30
C GLY A 10 13.59 53.37 -17.43
N ALA A 11 14.86 52.99 -17.26
CA ALA A 11 15.28 51.61 -17.18
C ALA A 11 14.81 50.96 -15.86
N VAL A 12 13.98 49.91 -15.94
CA VAL A 12 13.57 49.10 -14.78
C VAL A 12 14.77 48.28 -14.27
N PRO A 13 15.15 48.36 -12.98
CA PRO A 13 16.34 47.68 -12.47
C PRO A 13 16.15 46.16 -12.40
N ILE A 14 16.99 45.44 -13.15
CA ILE A 14 17.06 43.97 -13.34
C ILE A 14 17.13 43.17 -12.01
N ARG A 15 17.47 43.80 -10.88
CA ARG A 15 17.45 43.18 -9.53
C ARG A 15 16.04 42.84 -9.05
N ARG A 16 15.01 43.64 -9.41
CA ARG A 16 13.62 43.41 -8.96
C ARG A 16 13.00 42.17 -9.59
N VAL A 17 13.34 41.84 -10.83
CA VAL A 17 12.82 40.67 -11.56
C VAL A 17 13.33 39.34 -10.98
N LYS A 18 14.58 39.30 -10.47
CA LYS A 18 15.12 38.08 -9.84
C LYS A 18 14.51 37.79 -8.47
N LEU A 19 14.25 38.83 -7.68
CA LEU A 19 13.58 38.70 -6.39
C LEU A 19 12.13 38.27 -6.57
N LEU A 20 11.45 38.78 -7.61
CA LEU A 20 10.09 38.38 -7.94
C LEU A 20 9.99 36.90 -8.37
N ASN A 21 10.93 36.42 -9.21
CA ASN A 21 10.97 34.99 -9.58
C ASN A 21 11.31 34.07 -8.40
N TRP A 22 12.15 34.52 -7.46
CA TRP A 22 12.45 33.76 -6.24
C TRP A 22 11.25 33.71 -5.27
N LEU A 23 10.53 34.82 -5.13
CA LEU A 23 9.28 34.88 -4.36
C LEU A 23 8.21 33.97 -4.95
N LEU A 24 8.05 34.00 -6.27
CA LEU A 24 7.07 33.15 -6.96
C LEU A 24 7.40 31.65 -6.80
N PHE A 25 8.68 31.29 -6.82
CA PHE A 25 9.13 29.93 -6.56
C PHE A 25 8.87 29.48 -5.11
N LEU A 26 9.11 30.37 -4.14
CA LEU A 26 8.87 30.10 -2.72
C LEU A 26 7.36 29.92 -2.47
N VAL A 27 6.50 30.74 -3.07
CA VAL A 27 5.04 30.61 -2.97
C VAL A 27 4.56 29.28 -3.56
N VAL A 28 5.05 28.89 -4.73
CA VAL A 28 4.69 27.58 -5.35
C VAL A 28 5.16 26.41 -4.47
N ALA A 29 6.35 26.50 -3.87
CA ALA A 29 6.85 25.47 -2.97
C ALA A 29 5.99 25.35 -1.69
N VAL A 30 5.57 26.47 -1.11
CA VAL A 30 4.69 26.48 0.08
C VAL A 30 3.31 25.92 -0.25
N ILE A 31 2.75 26.25 -1.43
CA ILE A 31 1.47 25.70 -1.88
C ILE A 31 1.58 24.19 -2.11
N ALA A 32 2.65 23.71 -2.73
CA ALA A 32 2.88 22.27 -2.94
C ALA A 32 3.01 21.50 -1.62
N VAL A 33 3.71 22.06 -0.63
CA VAL A 33 3.82 21.50 0.73
C VAL A 33 2.46 21.52 1.45
N GLY A 34 1.68 22.59 1.30
CA GLY A 34 0.33 22.69 1.86
C GLY A 34 -0.63 21.66 1.29
N ILE A 35 -0.59 21.43 -0.03
CA ILE A 35 -1.39 20.40 -0.71
C ILE A 35 -0.95 19.00 -0.26
N ALA A 36 0.36 18.74 -0.16
CA ALA A 36 0.87 17.46 0.34
C ALA A 36 0.43 17.20 1.79
N TYR A 37 0.48 18.20 2.65
CA TYR A 37 0.04 18.11 4.04
C TYR A 37 -1.48 17.88 4.14
N ALA A 38 -2.29 18.56 3.32
CA ALA A 38 -3.73 18.38 3.27
C ALA A 38 -4.14 16.97 2.82
N ILE A 39 -3.36 16.35 1.90
CA ILE A 39 -3.58 14.96 1.47
C ILE A 39 -3.19 13.97 2.58
N LEU A 40 -2.11 14.23 3.32
CA LEU A 40 -1.73 13.38 4.47
C LEU A 40 -2.71 13.47 5.65
N SER A 41 -3.38 14.62 5.82
CA SER A 41 -4.32 14.84 6.92
C SER A 41 -5.76 14.45 6.59
N SER A 42 -6.09 14.29 5.30
CA SER A 42 -7.38 13.74 4.87
C SER A 42 -7.36 12.22 4.92
N GLY A 43 -7.48 11.68 6.14
CA GLY A 43 -7.79 10.27 6.34
C GLY A 43 -9.10 9.93 5.62
N SER A 44 -9.02 9.20 4.52
CA SER A 44 -10.18 8.63 3.86
C SER A 44 -10.99 7.83 4.88
N HIS A 45 -12.30 8.07 4.99
CA HIS A 45 -13.19 7.32 5.86
C HIS A 45 -13.16 5.82 5.49
N VAL A 46 -12.30 5.06 6.15
CA VAL A 46 -12.29 3.60 6.11
C VAL A 46 -13.60 3.14 6.74
N THR A 47 -14.41 2.36 6.01
CA THR A 47 -15.71 1.91 6.50
C THR A 47 -15.53 1.00 7.73
N SER A 48 -16.53 0.91 8.61
CA SER A 48 -16.44 0.09 9.82
C SER A 48 -16.04 -1.37 9.52
N GLN A 49 -16.54 -1.93 8.41
CA GLN A 49 -16.20 -3.27 7.94
C GLN A 49 -14.74 -3.38 7.49
N GLN A 50 -14.22 -2.38 6.77
CA GLN A 50 -12.79 -2.33 6.42
C GLN A 50 -11.91 -2.26 7.67
N ARG A 51 -12.35 -1.56 8.71
CA ARG A 51 -11.63 -1.49 9.99
C ARG A 51 -11.60 -2.82 10.73
N VAL A 52 -12.72 -3.55 10.74
CA VAL A 52 -12.80 -4.89 11.36
C VAL A 52 -11.82 -5.85 10.66
N VAL A 53 -11.88 -5.94 9.33
CA VAL A 53 -10.98 -6.81 8.54
C VAL A 53 -9.51 -6.49 8.79
N GLN A 54 -9.15 -5.20 8.83
CA GLN A 54 -7.77 -4.80 9.08
C GLN A 54 -7.30 -5.28 10.46
N ILE A 55 -8.09 -5.06 11.51
CA ILE A 55 -7.74 -5.50 12.87
C ILE A 55 -7.66 -7.03 12.94
N GLU A 56 -8.60 -7.76 12.33
CA GLU A 56 -8.61 -9.22 12.35
C GLU A 56 -7.44 -9.86 11.61
N SER A 57 -6.85 -9.16 10.62
CA SER A 57 -5.63 -9.60 9.93
C SER A 57 -4.35 -9.39 10.76
N GLU A 58 -4.38 -8.45 11.71
CA GLU A 58 -3.26 -8.13 12.60
C GLU A 58 -3.29 -8.95 13.91
N VAL A 59 -4.39 -9.65 14.18
CA VAL A 59 -4.63 -10.42 15.39
C VAL A 59 -4.58 -11.92 15.07
N LYS A 60 -3.90 -12.71 15.89
CA LYS A 60 -3.74 -14.16 15.78
C LYS A 60 -4.93 -14.90 16.40
N CYS A 61 -5.27 -16.07 15.86
CA CYS A 61 -6.22 -16.97 16.53
C CYS A 61 -5.59 -17.59 17.81
N PRO A 62 -6.21 -17.43 19.00
CA PRO A 62 -5.66 -17.90 20.28
C PRO A 62 -5.59 -19.43 20.39
N SER A 63 -6.39 -20.13 19.59
CA SER A 63 -6.51 -21.59 19.57
C SER A 63 -5.90 -22.23 18.33
N CYS A 64 -5.14 -21.48 17.52
CA CYS A 64 -4.61 -21.95 16.25
C CYS A 64 -3.07 -21.79 16.15
N ASP A 65 -2.43 -22.63 15.34
CA ASP A 65 -0.99 -22.59 15.09
C ASP A 65 -0.62 -21.51 14.06
N GLY A 66 -0.42 -20.27 14.52
CA GLY A 66 0.31 -19.26 13.74
C GLY A 66 -0.50 -18.50 12.68
N VAL A 67 -1.81 -18.72 12.59
CA VAL A 67 -2.69 -18.09 11.59
C VAL A 67 -3.50 -16.93 12.17
N SER A 68 -3.87 -15.98 11.30
CA SER A 68 -4.66 -14.81 11.69
C SER A 68 -6.06 -15.22 12.15
N ALA A 69 -6.68 -14.37 12.95
CA ALA A 69 -8.06 -14.51 13.32
C ALA A 69 -8.93 -14.41 12.07
N LEU A 70 -8.56 -13.65 11.03
CA LEU A 70 -9.27 -13.54 9.75
C LEU A 70 -9.26 -14.83 8.91
N ASP A 71 -8.18 -15.60 8.92
CA ASP A 71 -8.01 -16.76 8.02
C ASP A 71 -8.48 -18.10 8.63
N SER A 72 -8.73 -18.15 9.95
CA SER A 72 -9.04 -19.39 10.66
C SER A 72 -10.49 -19.50 11.10
N ASN A 73 -11.13 -20.65 10.87
CA ASN A 73 -12.57 -20.86 11.16
C ASN A 73 -12.84 -21.58 12.50
N THR A 74 -12.00 -21.37 13.52
CA THR A 74 -12.15 -22.02 14.82
C THR A 74 -13.03 -21.22 15.79
N ALA A 75 -13.50 -21.86 16.86
CA ALA A 75 -14.27 -21.19 17.91
C ALA A 75 -13.51 -20.03 18.57
N GLY A 76 -12.18 -20.16 18.73
CA GLY A 76 -11.34 -19.09 19.27
C GLY A 76 -11.18 -17.91 18.31
N ALA A 77 -11.06 -18.16 17.01
CA ALA A 77 -11.05 -17.11 16.00
C ALA A 77 -12.40 -16.36 15.99
N PHE A 78 -13.52 -17.08 16.08
CA PHE A 78 -14.85 -16.47 16.12
C PHE A 78 -15.06 -15.56 17.34
N ALA A 79 -14.57 -15.96 18.52
CA ALA A 79 -14.65 -15.13 19.73
C ALA A 79 -13.90 -13.80 19.58
N VAL A 80 -12.70 -13.84 18.99
CA VAL A 80 -11.90 -12.63 18.71
C VAL A 80 -12.59 -11.72 17.69
N ARG A 81 -13.05 -12.27 16.56
CA ARG A 81 -13.78 -11.52 15.52
C ARG A 81 -15.02 -10.82 16.09
N SER A 82 -15.83 -11.56 16.85
CA SER A 82 -17.04 -11.01 17.48
C SER A 82 -16.72 -9.89 18.49
N PHE A 83 -15.60 -9.97 19.20
CA PHE A 83 -15.14 -8.91 20.10
C PHE A 83 -14.74 -7.66 19.31
N VAL A 84 -13.90 -7.82 18.28
CA VAL A 84 -13.44 -6.71 17.42
C VAL A 84 -14.62 -6.01 16.78
N GLU A 85 -15.56 -6.74 16.17
CA GLU A 85 -16.74 -6.17 15.53
C GLU A 85 -17.58 -5.33 16.49
N LYS A 86 -17.75 -5.81 17.73
CA LYS A 86 -18.50 -5.09 18.77
C LYS A 86 -17.82 -3.78 19.16
N GLN A 87 -16.50 -3.78 19.34
CA GLN A 87 -15.76 -2.58 19.72
C GLN A 87 -15.66 -1.57 18.57
N VAL A 88 -15.51 -2.03 17.32
CA VAL A 88 -15.56 -1.14 16.14
C VAL A 88 -16.94 -0.50 16.00
N LYS A 89 -18.02 -1.25 16.23
CA LYS A 89 -19.40 -0.70 16.27
C LYS A 89 -19.61 0.28 17.43
N ALA A 90 -18.93 0.07 18.55
CA ALA A 90 -18.93 1.00 19.69
C ALA A 90 -18.12 2.30 19.43
N GLY A 91 -17.43 2.40 18.30
CA GLY A 91 -16.67 3.59 17.91
C GLY A 91 -15.26 3.67 18.54
N GLU A 92 -14.75 2.59 19.11
CA GLU A 92 -13.41 2.57 19.69
C GLU A 92 -12.30 2.67 18.64
N SER A 93 -11.13 3.17 19.05
CA SER A 93 -9.95 3.26 18.18
C SER A 93 -9.23 1.92 18.06
N ASN A 94 -8.52 1.69 16.95
CA ASN A 94 -7.83 0.42 16.72
C ASN A 94 -6.83 0.08 17.84
N SER A 95 -6.15 1.08 18.42
CA SER A 95 -5.23 0.87 19.55
C SER A 95 -5.94 0.47 20.84
N GLN A 96 -7.14 0.99 21.09
CA GLN A 96 -7.94 0.61 22.27
C GLN A 96 -8.39 -0.86 22.15
N ILE A 97 -8.84 -1.25 20.95
CA ILE A 97 -9.28 -2.62 20.64
C ILE A 97 -8.13 -3.61 20.81
N ILE A 98 -6.96 -3.29 20.25
CA ILE A 98 -5.75 -4.11 20.37
C ILE A 98 -5.32 -4.26 21.84
N ASN A 99 -5.28 -3.16 22.60
CA ASN A 99 -4.91 -3.20 24.01
C ASN A 99 -5.91 -4.02 24.85
N ALA A 100 -7.20 -3.96 24.51
CA ALA A 100 -8.23 -4.76 25.20
C ALA A 100 -8.12 -6.25 24.87
N LEU A 101 -7.75 -6.60 23.63
CA LEU A 101 -7.43 -7.96 23.23
C LEU A 101 -6.17 -8.47 23.94
N GLU A 102 -5.11 -7.67 23.99
CA GLU A 102 -3.87 -8.00 24.71
C GLU A 102 -4.11 -8.20 26.21
N ALA A 103 -4.96 -7.36 26.83
CA ALA A 103 -5.33 -7.51 28.23
C ALA A 103 -6.10 -8.81 28.52
N SER A 104 -6.84 -9.34 27.54
CA SER A 104 -7.68 -10.54 27.69
C SER A 104 -6.97 -11.83 27.28
N TYR A 105 -6.10 -11.77 26.26
CA TYR A 105 -5.48 -12.95 25.63
C TYR A 105 -3.94 -12.97 25.70
N GLY A 106 -3.32 -11.89 26.19
CA GLY A 106 -1.87 -11.74 26.31
C GLY A 106 -1.20 -11.16 25.06
N PRO A 107 0.11 -10.85 25.13
CA PRO A 107 0.87 -10.19 24.05
C PRO A 107 1.07 -11.07 22.81
N SER A 108 0.91 -12.40 22.94
CA SER A 108 1.01 -13.36 21.85
C SER A 108 -0.20 -13.36 20.90
N ILE A 109 -1.21 -12.53 21.18
CA ILE A 109 -2.39 -12.38 20.34
C ILE A 109 -2.13 -11.51 19.10
N LEU A 110 -1.03 -10.75 19.03
CA LEU A 110 -0.71 -9.90 17.89
C LEU A 110 0.26 -10.59 16.92
N MET A 111 0.02 -10.42 15.62
CA MET A 111 0.87 -10.97 14.55
C MET A 111 2.25 -10.30 14.53
N SER A 112 2.35 -9.07 15.04
CA SER A 112 3.58 -8.29 15.20
C SER A 112 3.49 -7.51 16.52
N PRO A 113 4.53 -7.51 17.38
CA PRO A 113 4.50 -6.69 18.58
C PRO A 113 4.31 -5.22 18.19
N PRO A 114 3.43 -4.46 18.87
CA PRO A 114 3.18 -3.07 18.53
C PRO A 114 4.51 -2.34 18.69
N ALA A 115 5.09 -1.90 17.57
CA ALA A 115 6.34 -1.17 17.57
C ALA A 115 6.09 0.14 18.31
N ALA A 116 6.43 0.17 19.58
CA ALA A 116 6.62 1.40 20.33
C ALA A 116 7.66 2.23 19.56
N ASN A 117 7.18 3.21 18.80
CA ASN A 117 7.94 4.36 18.33
C ASN A 117 9.06 4.10 17.28
N GLY A 118 9.12 2.91 16.67
CA GLY A 118 10.19 2.55 15.73
C GLY A 118 9.97 2.99 14.27
N GLY A 119 8.72 3.12 13.81
CA GLY A 119 8.40 3.41 12.41
C GLY A 119 8.79 4.84 11.96
N THR A 120 8.64 5.83 12.85
CA THR A 120 8.98 7.23 12.56
C THR A 120 10.49 7.47 12.48
N ILE A 121 11.29 6.75 13.27
CA ILE A 121 12.76 6.88 13.25
C ILE A 121 13.34 6.32 11.95
N MET A 122 12.81 5.20 11.47
CA MET A 122 13.30 4.57 10.23
C MET A 122 12.95 5.38 8.98
N VAL A 123 11.80 6.08 8.97
CA VAL A 123 11.40 6.98 7.88
C VAL A 123 12.19 8.30 7.90
N LEU A 124 12.55 8.82 9.07
CA LEU A 124 13.29 10.09 9.20
C LEU A 124 14.80 9.96 8.93
N LEU A 125 15.38 8.78 9.14
CA LEU A 125 16.80 8.49 8.91
C LEU A 125 17.31 8.93 7.51
N PRO A 126 16.65 8.60 6.38
CA PRO A 126 17.10 9.02 5.05
C PRO A 126 17.06 10.54 4.84
N PHE A 127 16.09 11.25 5.45
CA PHE A 127 15.98 12.71 5.31
C PHE A 127 17.05 13.44 6.11
N VAL A 128 17.38 12.97 7.32
CA VAL A 128 18.45 13.54 8.14
C VAL A 128 19.81 13.32 7.48
N PHE A 129 20.04 12.12 6.91
CA PHE A 129 21.27 11.83 6.17
C PHE A 129 21.43 12.74 4.94
N ALA A 130 20.35 12.93 4.16
CA ALA A 130 20.36 13.83 3.01
C ALA A 130 20.65 15.29 3.40
N ALA A 131 20.09 15.77 4.52
CA ALA A 131 20.34 17.12 5.04
C ALA A 131 21.80 17.32 5.48
N VAL A 132 22.41 16.31 6.13
CA VAL A 132 23.82 16.34 6.53
C VAL A 132 24.74 16.36 5.30
N VAL A 133 24.46 15.54 4.29
CA VAL A 133 25.26 15.48 3.05
C VAL A 133 25.15 16.79 2.25
N MET A 134 23.95 17.38 2.14
CA MET A 134 23.78 18.70 1.52
C MET A 134 24.50 19.81 2.30
N GLY A 135 24.46 19.77 3.63
CA GLY A 135 25.17 20.72 4.48
C GLY A 135 26.69 20.64 4.29
N LEU A 136 27.25 19.43 4.28
CA LEU A 136 28.69 19.19 4.11
C LEU A 136 29.19 19.58 2.71
N THR A 137 28.45 19.22 1.65
CA THR A 137 28.82 19.58 0.27
C THR A 137 28.71 21.07 0.01
N GLY A 138 27.68 21.74 0.57
CA GLY A 138 27.54 23.20 0.53
C GLY A 138 28.68 23.92 1.28
N PHE A 139 29.03 23.43 2.47
CA PHE A 139 30.10 24.00 3.30
C PHE A 139 31.48 23.87 2.64
N PHE A 140 31.83 22.68 2.13
CA PHE A 140 33.09 22.46 1.43
C PHE A 140 33.16 23.21 0.08
N GLY A 141 32.05 23.29 -0.64
CA GLY A 141 31.96 24.06 -1.89
C GLY A 141 32.13 25.57 -1.67
N PHE A 142 31.56 26.11 -0.59
CA PHE A 142 31.71 27.52 -0.20
C PHE A 142 33.14 27.84 0.25
N ARG A 143 33.78 26.91 0.97
CA ARG A 143 35.17 27.08 1.44
C ARG A 143 36.18 27.02 0.29
N ARG A 144 35.97 26.16 -0.72
CA ARG A 144 36.79 26.14 -1.95
C ARG A 144 36.63 27.39 -2.81
N ARG A 145 35.47 28.06 -2.78
CA ARG A 145 35.29 29.34 -3.50
C ARG A 145 36.03 30.51 -2.84
N ARG A 146 36.28 30.47 -1.53
CA ARG A 146 37.11 31.46 -0.85
C ARG A 146 38.61 31.30 -1.15
N HIS A 147 39.09 30.06 -1.31
CA HIS A 147 40.51 29.82 -1.62
C HIS A 147 40.92 30.05 -3.08
N ARG A 148 39.97 30.28 -4.00
CA ARG A 148 40.28 30.64 -5.39
C ARG A 148 40.47 32.14 -5.61
N ALA A 149 40.42 32.94 -4.54
CA ALA A 149 40.63 34.38 -4.59
C ALA A 149 42.09 34.79 -4.31
N ASP A 150 42.95 33.87 -3.87
CA ASP A 150 44.35 34.13 -3.54
C ASP A 150 45.27 33.07 -4.18
N ASP A 151 45.57 33.21 -5.48
CA ASP A 151 46.79 32.60 -6.05
C ASP A 151 47.88 33.69 -6.07
N PRO A 152 49.00 33.53 -5.35
CA PRO A 152 50.11 34.46 -5.39
C PRO A 152 50.93 34.25 -6.67
N VAL A 153 51.13 35.34 -7.42
CA VAL A 153 52.11 35.40 -8.51
C VAL A 153 53.52 35.41 -7.88
N VAL A 154 54.27 34.34 -8.09
CA VAL A 154 55.73 34.25 -7.89
C VAL A 154 56.27 33.90 -9.28
N GLY A 155 57.21 34.59 -9.90
CA GLY A 155 58.18 35.60 -9.53
C GLY A 155 59.34 35.40 -10.51
N ASP A 156 60.01 36.45 -10.97
CA ASP A 156 61.41 36.31 -11.37
C ASP A 156 62.14 37.65 -11.36
N LEU A 157 63.27 37.59 -10.66
CA LEU A 157 64.27 38.63 -10.46
C LEU A 157 64.93 38.98 -11.80
N VAL A 158 65.12 40.27 -12.06
CA VAL A 158 66.25 40.74 -12.87
C VAL A 158 67.03 41.76 -12.03
N PRO A 159 68.36 41.60 -11.86
CA PRO A 159 69.13 42.43 -10.96
C PRO A 159 69.35 43.84 -11.50
N GLU A 160 69.43 44.78 -10.57
CA GLU A 160 69.89 46.15 -10.74
C GLU A 160 71.21 46.17 -11.54
N LEU A 161 71.19 46.75 -12.74
CA LEU A 161 72.41 47.17 -13.44
C LEU A 161 72.42 48.68 -13.54
N GLU A 162 73.24 49.26 -12.67
CA GLU A 162 73.63 50.65 -12.62
C GLU A 162 74.37 51.02 -13.92
N ILE A 163 73.78 51.87 -14.76
CA ILE A 163 74.50 52.56 -15.83
C ILE A 163 74.41 54.06 -15.57
N SER A 164 75.54 54.56 -15.10
CA SER A 164 75.92 55.96 -14.93
C SER A 164 75.66 56.77 -16.20
N ILE A 165 74.93 57.87 -16.05
CA ILE A 165 74.83 58.90 -17.08
C ILE A 165 76.20 59.59 -17.16
N LYS A 166 76.80 59.58 -18.35
CA LYS A 166 77.90 60.46 -18.72
C LYS A 166 77.69 60.99 -20.13
N ASP A 167 77.69 62.31 -20.20
CA ASP A 167 78.01 63.18 -21.33
C ASP A 167 76.94 63.21 -22.45
N GLU A 168 76.14 64.27 -22.54
CA GLU A 168 76.40 65.57 -23.20
C GLU A 168 76.44 65.48 -24.73
N ASP A 169 75.50 66.21 -25.32
CA ASP A 169 75.47 66.75 -26.68
C ASP A 169 75.06 65.84 -27.85
N ALA A 170 74.20 66.45 -28.69
CA ALA A 170 73.73 66.01 -30.01
C ALA A 170 72.63 64.92 -30.00
N ALA A 171 71.50 65.07 -30.69
CA ALA A 171 71.06 66.14 -31.55
C ALA A 171 69.55 65.97 -31.75
N GLU A 172 68.80 67.00 -31.38
CA GLU A 172 68.06 67.80 -32.37
C GLU A 172 68.15 67.27 -33.82
N LYS A 173 67.30 66.29 -34.17
CA LYS A 173 66.74 66.00 -35.50
C LYS A 173 65.96 64.69 -35.46
N GLY A 174 64.64 64.83 -35.37
CA GLY A 174 63.69 63.71 -35.38
C GLY A 174 62.29 64.12 -34.94
N ALA A 175 62.17 65.29 -34.29
CA ALA A 175 60.90 65.95 -33.98
C ALA A 175 60.12 66.48 -35.22
N ALA A 176 60.47 66.02 -36.42
CA ALA A 176 59.77 66.33 -37.68
C ALA A 176 59.28 65.06 -38.42
N GLU A 177 59.47 63.85 -37.86
CA GLU A 177 59.09 62.58 -38.52
C GLU A 177 57.96 61.83 -37.79
N VAL A 178 57.48 62.37 -36.66
CA VAL A 178 56.50 61.71 -35.78
C VAL A 178 55.05 62.16 -36.05
N GLU A 179 54.84 63.21 -36.85
CA GLU A 179 53.50 63.74 -37.16
C GLU A 179 52.90 63.25 -38.49
N GLU A 180 53.68 62.60 -39.37
CA GLU A 180 53.19 62.13 -40.70
C GLU A 180 52.70 60.67 -40.72
N PHE A 181 53.17 59.78 -39.82
CA PHE A 181 52.72 58.37 -39.83
C PHE A 181 51.54 58.07 -38.89
N LEU A 182 51.22 58.98 -37.96
CA LEU A 182 49.99 58.93 -37.15
C LEU A 182 48.70 59.15 -37.98
N ALA A 183 48.82 59.41 -39.30
CA ALA A 183 47.72 59.46 -40.26
C ALA A 183 47.47 58.14 -41.04
N GLY A 184 48.30 57.10 -40.85
CA GLY A 184 48.15 55.77 -41.48
C GLY A 184 47.25 54.79 -40.73
N ALA A 185 46.56 55.23 -39.68
CA ALA A 185 45.60 54.44 -38.91
C ALA A 185 44.29 54.24 -39.68
N ARG A 186 44.31 53.49 -40.79
CA ARG A 186 43.11 52.94 -41.42
C ARG A 186 43.46 51.71 -42.27
N GLN A 187 42.80 50.61 -41.93
CA GLN A 187 42.65 49.33 -42.64
C GLN A 187 43.62 48.17 -42.31
N ASP A 188 42.97 47.01 -42.11
CA ASP A 188 43.44 45.63 -42.03
C ASP A 188 43.82 45.11 -40.62
N GLU A 189 42.85 44.83 -39.73
CA GLU A 189 42.18 43.51 -39.49
C GLU A 189 43.14 42.34 -39.24
N VAL A 190 43.03 41.66 -38.08
CA VAL A 190 42.56 40.26 -37.96
C VAL A 190 42.32 39.90 -36.49
N SER A 191 41.03 39.72 -36.19
CA SER A 191 40.41 38.68 -35.35
C SER A 191 41.02 38.33 -33.98
N GLY A 192 40.29 38.71 -32.93
CA GLY A 192 40.44 38.03 -31.65
C GLY A 192 39.76 38.72 -30.48
N GLN A 193 38.43 38.71 -30.42
CA GLN A 193 37.70 38.24 -29.24
C GLN A 193 36.21 38.49 -29.38
N ASN A 194 35.50 37.37 -29.50
CA ASN A 194 34.06 37.28 -29.45
C ASN A 194 33.51 37.86 -28.14
N SER A 195 32.90 39.04 -28.19
CA SER A 195 31.94 39.47 -27.17
C SER A 195 30.55 38.95 -27.55
N PHE A 196 30.39 37.61 -27.56
CA PHE A 196 29.05 37.04 -27.53
C PHE A 196 28.37 37.51 -26.24
N GLY A 197 27.40 38.41 -26.40
CA GLY A 197 26.49 38.84 -25.36
C GLY A 197 26.02 37.61 -24.59
N ARG A 198 26.35 37.57 -23.31
CA ARG A 198 26.00 36.46 -22.41
C ARG A 198 24.48 36.52 -22.20
N ILE A 199 23.71 36.01 -23.16
CA ILE A 199 22.26 35.81 -23.05
C ILE A 199 22.07 34.97 -21.79
N ARG A 200 21.56 35.63 -20.75
CA ARG A 200 21.31 35.05 -19.44
C ARG A 200 20.12 34.10 -19.57
N ARG A 201 20.40 32.90 -20.08
CA ARG A 201 19.47 31.80 -20.33
C ARG A 201 18.74 31.49 -19.01
N SER A 202 17.47 31.90 -18.91
CA SER A 202 16.54 31.60 -17.81
C SER A 202 16.07 30.14 -17.81
N TRP A 203 16.58 29.35 -18.76
CA TRP A 203 16.29 27.93 -18.90
C TRP A 203 16.52 27.04 -17.65
N PRO A 204 17.49 27.29 -16.73
CA PRO A 204 17.61 26.45 -15.54
C PRO A 204 16.44 26.62 -14.56
N LEU A 205 15.71 27.75 -14.58
CA LEU A 205 14.51 27.94 -13.75
C LEU A 205 13.32 27.13 -14.29
N TYR A 206 13.15 27.11 -15.62
CA TYR A 206 12.11 26.32 -16.27
C TYR A 206 12.38 24.81 -16.18
N LEU A 207 13.66 24.40 -16.25
CA LEU A 207 14.06 23.01 -16.05
C LEU A 207 13.77 22.53 -14.60
N GLY A 208 14.02 23.40 -13.61
CA GLY A 208 13.68 23.13 -12.21
C GLY A 208 12.17 23.01 -11.96
N MET A 209 11.36 23.87 -12.57
CA MET A 209 9.90 23.78 -12.48
C MET A 209 9.37 22.49 -13.11
N LEU A 210 9.91 22.07 -14.25
CA LEU A 210 9.51 20.85 -14.94
C LEU A 210 9.85 19.59 -14.12
N LEU A 211 11.01 19.56 -13.46
CA LEU A 211 11.39 18.47 -12.55
C LEU A 211 10.51 18.40 -11.29
N ILE A 212 10.08 19.54 -10.75
CA ILE A 212 9.16 19.57 -9.60
C ILE A 212 7.77 19.09 -10.01
N VAL A 213 7.24 19.52 -11.16
CA VAL A 213 5.94 19.07 -11.64
C VAL A 213 5.97 17.58 -11.99
N ALA A 214 7.05 17.09 -12.62
CA ALA A 214 7.24 15.67 -12.87
C ALA A 214 7.39 14.87 -11.56
N GLY A 215 8.13 15.39 -10.59
CA GLY A 215 8.29 14.81 -9.26
C GLY A 215 6.96 14.72 -8.50
N VAL A 216 6.19 15.80 -8.47
CA VAL A 216 4.86 15.86 -7.84
C VAL A 216 3.88 14.95 -8.58
N GLY A 217 3.88 14.94 -9.92
CA GLY A 217 3.05 14.03 -10.71
C GLY A 217 3.40 12.56 -10.46
N SER A 218 4.69 12.23 -10.37
CA SER A 218 5.16 10.89 -10.04
C SER A 218 4.81 10.48 -8.60
N ALA A 219 4.89 11.40 -7.64
CA ALA A 219 4.47 11.17 -6.27
C ALA A 219 2.96 10.97 -6.16
N ILE A 220 2.15 11.77 -6.87
CA ILE A 220 0.70 11.59 -6.95
C ILE A 220 0.35 10.24 -7.59
N TRP A 221 1.06 9.83 -8.64
CA TRP A 221 0.85 8.54 -9.30
C TRP A 221 1.21 7.36 -8.39
N VAL A 222 2.35 7.44 -7.69
CA VAL A 222 2.77 6.43 -6.69
C VAL A 222 1.76 6.35 -5.54
N LEU A 223 1.33 7.49 -4.99
CA LEU A 223 0.35 7.54 -3.90
C LEU A 223 -1.01 6.95 -4.32
N ARG A 224 -1.44 7.16 -5.57
CA ARG A 224 -2.68 6.55 -6.09
C ARG A 224 -2.54 5.05 -6.38
N SER A 225 -1.34 4.61 -6.77
CA SER A 225 -1.08 3.20 -7.10
C SER A 225 -1.10 2.28 -5.86
N GLN A 226 -0.69 2.80 -4.70
CA GLN A 226 -0.63 2.02 -3.45
C GLN A 226 -2.02 1.87 -2.80
N ASP A 227 -2.88 2.88 -2.95
CA ASP A 227 -4.25 2.93 -2.42
C ASP A 227 -5.21 1.93 -3.11
N ASN A 228 -5.10 1.77 -4.44
CA ASN A 228 -5.98 0.84 -5.18
C ASN A 228 -5.73 -0.65 -4.85
N SER A 229 -4.47 -1.04 -4.61
CA SER A 229 -4.12 -2.44 -4.33
C SER A 229 -4.59 -2.89 -2.95
N GLN A 230 -4.44 -2.03 -1.93
CA GLN A 230 -4.93 -2.29 -0.57
C GLN A 230 -6.47 -2.30 -0.52
N LYS A 231 -7.14 -1.35 -1.19
CA LYS A 231 -8.60 -1.29 -1.23
C LYS A 231 -9.24 -2.55 -1.83
N GLN A 232 -8.63 -3.12 -2.86
CA GLN A 232 -9.16 -4.32 -3.50
C GLN A 232 -9.01 -5.56 -2.61
N LEU A 233 -7.84 -5.75 -1.96
CA LEU A 233 -7.63 -6.85 -1.02
C LEU A 233 -8.59 -6.78 0.18
N VAL A 234 -8.78 -5.59 0.74
CA VAL A 234 -9.70 -5.39 1.86
C VAL A 234 -11.16 -5.60 1.42
N ALA A 235 -11.55 -5.14 0.22
CA ALA A 235 -12.90 -5.37 -0.29
C ALA A 235 -13.20 -6.87 -0.48
N THR A 236 -12.26 -7.65 -1.03
CA THR A 236 -12.41 -9.10 -1.18
C THR A 236 -12.48 -9.80 0.18
N ALA A 237 -11.67 -9.39 1.15
CA ALA A 237 -11.70 -9.94 2.51
C ALA A 237 -13.01 -9.60 3.25
N ILE A 238 -13.54 -8.38 3.13
CA ILE A 238 -14.85 -8.01 3.68
C ILE A 238 -15.95 -8.86 3.07
N GLN A 239 -15.90 -9.09 1.76
CA GLN A 239 -16.91 -9.87 1.08
C GLN A 239 -16.91 -11.32 1.55
N ALA A 240 -15.74 -11.97 1.59
CA ALA A 240 -15.60 -13.32 2.13
C ALA A 240 -16.05 -13.41 3.61
N GLN A 241 -15.75 -12.39 4.42
CA GLN A 241 -16.21 -12.33 5.81
C GLN A 241 -17.73 -12.20 5.91
N ASN A 242 -18.35 -11.31 5.12
CA ASN A 242 -19.80 -11.11 5.11
C ASN A 242 -20.52 -12.39 4.66
N GLU A 243 -19.98 -13.12 3.69
CA GLU A 243 -20.50 -14.41 3.24
C GLU A 243 -20.43 -15.44 4.37
N ALA A 244 -19.27 -15.60 5.01
CA ALA A 244 -19.10 -16.51 6.14
C ALA A 244 -20.06 -16.20 7.31
N GLN A 245 -20.24 -14.91 7.64
CA GLN A 245 -21.21 -14.48 8.66
C GLN A 245 -22.65 -14.81 8.26
N THR A 246 -23.00 -14.61 6.98
CA THR A 246 -24.34 -14.90 6.46
C THR A 246 -24.65 -16.39 6.50
N ILE A 247 -23.68 -17.24 6.11
CA ILE A 247 -23.80 -18.69 6.20
C ILE A 247 -23.96 -19.15 7.65
N LEU A 248 -23.19 -18.58 8.58
CA LEU A 248 -23.32 -18.92 10.00
C LEU A 248 -24.71 -18.58 10.52
N LYS A 249 -25.24 -17.40 10.17
CA LYS A 249 -26.62 -17.02 10.52
C LYS A 249 -27.62 -18.02 9.96
N ALA A 250 -27.47 -18.44 8.70
CA ALA A 250 -28.32 -19.46 8.09
C ALA A 250 -28.28 -20.79 8.86
N ARG A 251 -27.11 -21.24 9.29
CA ARG A 251 -26.94 -22.45 10.11
C ARG A 251 -27.67 -22.35 11.45
N VAL A 252 -27.59 -21.20 12.11
CA VAL A 252 -28.32 -20.95 13.36
C VAL A 252 -29.83 -21.01 13.14
N LEU A 253 -30.33 -20.39 12.06
CA LEU A 253 -31.75 -20.43 11.71
C LEU A 253 -32.22 -21.85 11.38
N ALA A 254 -31.41 -22.63 10.67
CA ALA A 254 -31.66 -24.05 10.40
C ALA A 254 -31.79 -24.86 11.70
N ASN A 255 -30.88 -24.66 12.65
CA ASN A 255 -30.94 -25.31 13.97
C ASN A 255 -32.16 -24.87 14.80
N GLN A 256 -32.76 -23.72 14.49
CA GLN A 256 -34.01 -23.24 15.10
C GLN A 256 -35.27 -23.74 14.37
N GLY A 257 -35.11 -24.57 13.32
CA GLY A 257 -36.21 -25.05 12.47
C GLY A 257 -36.75 -24.02 11.49
N GLN A 258 -36.07 -22.88 11.32
CA GLN A 258 -36.44 -21.83 10.38
C GLN A 258 -35.83 -22.09 8.98
N ASP A 259 -36.11 -23.27 8.44
CA ASP A 259 -35.48 -23.80 7.21
C ASP A 259 -35.64 -22.87 6.01
N VAL A 260 -36.81 -22.24 5.84
CA VAL A 260 -37.09 -21.32 4.73
C VAL A 260 -36.21 -20.07 4.80
N GLN A 261 -36.03 -19.48 5.99
CA GLN A 261 -35.18 -18.31 6.17
C GLN A 261 -33.69 -18.67 5.99
N ALA A 262 -33.30 -19.86 6.45
CA ALA A 262 -31.95 -20.38 6.23
C ALA A 262 -31.66 -20.56 4.72
N LEU A 263 -32.59 -21.19 3.97
CA LEU A 263 -32.48 -21.35 2.53
C LEU A 263 -32.42 -20.01 1.79
N GLN A 264 -33.19 -19.00 2.21
CA GLN A 264 -33.11 -17.65 1.64
C GLN A 264 -31.72 -17.03 1.82
N LEU A 265 -31.16 -17.10 3.03
CA LEU A 265 -29.80 -16.58 3.27
C LEU A 265 -28.75 -17.33 2.45
N LEU A 266 -28.84 -18.67 2.38
CA LEU A 266 -27.91 -19.48 1.58
C LEU A 266 -28.03 -19.17 0.08
N SER A 267 -29.25 -18.97 -0.42
CA SER A 267 -29.47 -18.56 -1.81
C SER A 267 -28.83 -17.21 -2.12
N SER A 268 -28.93 -16.24 -1.22
CA SER A 268 -28.29 -14.93 -1.40
C SER A 268 -26.76 -15.00 -1.46
N VAL A 269 -26.16 -15.97 -0.75
CA VAL A 269 -24.72 -16.22 -0.81
C VAL A 269 -24.35 -16.83 -2.15
N LEU A 270 -25.13 -17.81 -2.63
CA LEU A 270 -24.87 -18.51 -3.89
C LEU A 270 -25.18 -17.68 -5.14
N GLU A 271 -25.98 -16.63 -5.02
CA GLU A 271 -26.14 -15.60 -6.07
C GLU A 271 -24.85 -14.83 -6.31
N VAL A 272 -24.07 -14.62 -5.25
CA VAL A 272 -22.79 -13.88 -5.28
C VAL A 272 -21.63 -14.82 -5.62
N ASP A 273 -21.54 -15.97 -4.93
CA ASP A 273 -20.58 -17.04 -5.20
C ASP A 273 -21.29 -18.39 -5.43
N PRO A 274 -21.58 -18.75 -6.70
CA PRO A 274 -22.24 -20.00 -7.06
C PRO A 274 -21.45 -21.28 -6.71
N ASN A 275 -20.17 -21.16 -6.37
CA ASN A 275 -19.26 -22.27 -6.09
C ASN A 275 -18.79 -22.25 -4.64
N GLN A 276 -19.55 -21.64 -3.73
CA GLN A 276 -19.22 -21.63 -2.32
C GLN A 276 -19.55 -22.98 -1.65
N PRO A 277 -18.56 -23.80 -1.25
CA PRO A 277 -18.78 -25.19 -0.82
C PRO A 277 -19.61 -25.29 0.46
N VAL A 278 -19.38 -24.38 1.41
CA VAL A 278 -20.11 -24.34 2.68
C VAL A 278 -21.59 -24.05 2.44
N ALA A 279 -21.92 -23.07 1.60
CA ALA A 279 -23.30 -22.71 1.31
C ALA A 279 -24.04 -23.83 0.57
N LEU A 280 -23.40 -24.44 -0.44
CA LEU A 280 -23.92 -25.61 -1.16
C LEU A 280 -24.20 -26.77 -0.22
N THR A 281 -23.31 -27.02 0.74
CA THR A 281 -23.45 -28.10 1.73
C THR A 281 -24.71 -27.94 2.57
N TYR A 282 -24.90 -26.77 3.18
CA TYR A 282 -26.06 -26.52 4.03
C TYR A 282 -27.36 -26.41 3.22
N GLN A 283 -27.32 -25.85 2.00
CA GLN A 283 -28.50 -25.79 1.15
C GLN A 283 -28.92 -27.20 0.71
N GLY A 284 -27.96 -28.04 0.32
CA GLY A 284 -28.22 -29.42 -0.07
C GLY A 284 -28.83 -30.24 1.06
N TRP A 285 -28.31 -30.10 2.28
CA TRP A 285 -28.85 -30.75 3.48
C TRP A 285 -30.28 -30.28 3.81
N LEU A 286 -30.56 -28.98 3.73
CA LEU A 286 -31.90 -28.43 3.97
C LEU A 286 -32.90 -28.84 2.89
N LEU A 287 -32.48 -28.86 1.62
CA LEU A 287 -33.33 -29.31 0.52
C LEU A 287 -33.68 -30.79 0.65
N ARG A 288 -32.73 -31.63 1.07
CA ARG A 288 -33.01 -33.04 1.35
C ARG A 288 -34.03 -33.20 2.48
N GLN A 289 -33.86 -32.49 3.58
CA GLN A 289 -34.82 -32.52 4.69
C GLN A 289 -36.22 -32.02 4.28
N ALA A 290 -36.28 -30.96 3.47
CA ALA A 290 -37.55 -30.47 2.92
C ALA A 290 -38.18 -31.53 2.00
N GLY A 291 -37.39 -32.16 1.12
CA GLY A 291 -37.83 -33.24 0.26
C GLY A 291 -38.33 -34.46 1.05
N GLU A 292 -37.70 -34.80 2.16
CA GLU A 292 -38.16 -35.87 3.06
C GLU A 292 -39.50 -35.52 3.72
N LYS A 293 -39.64 -34.31 4.27
CA LYS A 293 -40.89 -33.81 4.87
C LYS A 293 -42.05 -33.82 3.87
N ASP A 294 -41.78 -33.43 2.63
CA ASP A 294 -42.78 -33.31 1.57
C ASP A 294 -42.93 -34.59 0.72
N ASN A 295 -42.19 -35.67 1.03
CA ASN A 295 -42.09 -36.88 0.21
C ASN A 295 -41.75 -36.61 -1.27
N ASN A 296 -40.92 -35.60 -1.53
CA ASN A 296 -40.51 -35.16 -2.84
C ASN A 296 -39.10 -35.66 -3.18
N SER A 297 -39.01 -36.75 -3.96
CA SER A 297 -37.75 -37.36 -4.37
C SER A 297 -36.89 -36.46 -5.26
N ALA A 298 -37.48 -35.52 -5.99
CA ALA A 298 -36.73 -34.59 -6.83
C ALA A 298 -35.94 -33.58 -5.97
N LEU A 299 -36.53 -33.10 -4.86
CA LEU A 299 -35.83 -32.24 -3.91
C LEU A 299 -34.70 -32.98 -3.18
N ILE A 300 -34.91 -34.25 -2.84
CA ILE A 300 -33.86 -35.10 -2.27
C ILE A 300 -32.69 -35.25 -3.26
N GLY A 301 -33.00 -35.55 -4.53
CA GLY A 301 -31.99 -35.65 -5.59
C GLY A 301 -31.25 -34.34 -5.85
N GLN A 302 -31.95 -33.19 -5.78
CA GLN A 302 -31.33 -31.87 -5.88
C GLN A 302 -30.39 -31.61 -4.69
N GLY A 303 -30.81 -31.96 -3.47
CA GLY A 303 -29.99 -31.86 -2.27
C GLY A 303 -28.69 -32.66 -2.39
N GLN A 304 -28.79 -33.88 -2.90
CA GLN A 304 -27.64 -34.74 -3.20
C GLN A 304 -26.67 -34.07 -4.18
N GLN A 305 -27.16 -33.52 -5.28
CA GLN A 305 -26.30 -32.87 -6.29
C GLN A 305 -25.51 -31.69 -5.71
N PHE A 306 -26.14 -30.90 -4.83
CA PHE A 306 -25.45 -29.82 -4.15
C PHE A 306 -24.36 -30.31 -3.20
N LEU A 307 -24.62 -31.41 -2.48
CA LEU A 307 -23.62 -32.03 -1.60
C LEU A 307 -22.45 -32.62 -2.39
N GLU A 308 -22.70 -33.32 -3.50
CA GLU A 308 -21.65 -33.82 -4.39
C GLU A 308 -20.82 -32.67 -4.97
N LYS A 309 -21.48 -31.59 -5.41
CA LYS A 309 -20.80 -30.38 -5.89
C LYS A 309 -19.91 -29.79 -4.79
N ALA A 310 -20.40 -29.71 -3.55
CA ALA A 310 -19.63 -29.19 -2.42
C ALA A 310 -18.38 -30.03 -2.13
N VAL A 311 -18.51 -31.35 -2.07
CA VAL A 311 -17.36 -32.27 -1.88
C VAL A 311 -16.33 -32.14 -3.00
N ASN A 312 -16.79 -31.98 -4.25
CA ASN A 312 -15.89 -31.80 -5.39
C ASN A 312 -15.15 -30.45 -5.37
N LEU A 313 -15.77 -29.40 -4.81
CA LEU A 313 -15.18 -28.08 -4.69
C LEU A 313 -14.18 -28.00 -3.52
N ASP A 314 -14.51 -28.62 -2.39
CA ASP A 314 -13.65 -28.70 -1.22
C ASP A 314 -13.66 -30.13 -0.64
N PRO A 315 -12.72 -30.99 -1.10
CA PRO A 315 -12.56 -32.35 -0.58
C PRO A 315 -12.06 -32.42 0.87
N GLY A 316 -11.68 -31.29 1.46
CA GLY A 316 -11.29 -31.21 2.87
C GLY A 316 -12.45 -30.86 3.79
N TYR A 317 -13.65 -30.56 3.26
CA TYR A 317 -14.73 -30.02 4.08
C TYR A 317 -15.54 -31.12 4.79
N PRO A 318 -15.41 -31.28 6.13
CA PRO A 318 -15.97 -32.44 6.84
C PRO A 318 -17.50 -32.47 6.82
N ASP A 319 -18.16 -31.31 6.89
CA ASP A 319 -19.63 -31.24 6.92
C ASP A 319 -20.24 -31.77 5.61
N ALA A 320 -19.58 -31.51 4.45
CA ALA A 320 -20.04 -32.01 3.16
C ALA A 320 -19.98 -33.54 3.09
N HIS A 321 -18.88 -34.12 3.57
CA HIS A 321 -18.71 -35.57 3.62
C HIS A 321 -19.76 -36.25 4.51
N VAL A 322 -20.02 -35.74 5.72
CA VAL A 322 -20.99 -36.40 6.61
C VAL A 322 -22.42 -36.28 6.09
N PHE A 323 -22.81 -35.13 5.52
CA PHE A 323 -24.14 -34.97 4.94
C PHE A 323 -24.32 -35.81 3.67
N LEU A 324 -23.32 -35.86 2.79
CA LEU A 324 -23.36 -36.76 1.63
C LEU A 324 -23.41 -38.22 2.07
N GLY A 325 -22.64 -38.61 3.09
CA GLY A 325 -22.69 -39.93 3.69
C GLY A 325 -24.06 -40.30 4.23
N PHE A 326 -24.78 -39.35 4.87
CA PHE A 326 -26.17 -39.56 5.31
C PHE A 326 -27.12 -39.78 4.14
N VAL A 327 -27.01 -38.99 3.07
CA VAL A 327 -27.84 -39.15 1.87
C VAL A 327 -27.58 -40.52 1.22
N LEU A 328 -26.32 -40.92 1.09
CA LEU A 328 -25.96 -42.23 0.54
C LEU A 328 -26.48 -43.38 1.40
N PHE A 329 -26.38 -43.25 2.73
CA PHE A 329 -26.81 -44.28 3.67
C PHE A 329 -28.34 -44.43 3.73
N GLN A 330 -29.07 -43.32 3.86
CA GLN A 330 -30.51 -43.32 4.11
C GLN A 330 -31.34 -43.34 2.82
N ASP A 331 -30.95 -42.55 1.82
CA ASP A 331 -31.77 -42.35 0.62
C ASP A 331 -31.38 -43.36 -0.46
N ARG A 332 -30.08 -43.53 -0.71
CA ARG A 332 -29.57 -44.42 -1.77
C ARG A 332 -29.33 -45.85 -1.33
N HIS A 333 -29.31 -46.10 -0.02
CA HIS A 333 -28.99 -47.41 0.57
C HIS A 333 -27.60 -47.93 0.12
N ASP A 334 -26.71 -47.00 -0.25
CA ASP A 334 -25.35 -47.29 -0.65
C ASP A 334 -24.45 -47.28 0.59
N LEU A 335 -24.36 -48.46 1.22
CA LEU A 335 -23.55 -48.65 2.43
C LEU A 335 -22.07 -48.38 2.18
N ASN A 336 -21.52 -48.78 1.03
CA ASN A 336 -20.08 -48.63 0.78
C ASN A 336 -19.74 -47.16 0.53
N GLY A 337 -20.49 -46.48 -0.33
CA GLY A 337 -20.32 -45.06 -0.58
C GLY A 337 -20.47 -44.24 0.71
N ALA A 338 -21.46 -44.57 1.56
CA ALA A 338 -21.63 -43.90 2.85
C ALA A 338 -20.42 -44.08 3.77
N ILE A 339 -19.86 -45.29 3.86
CA ILE A 339 -18.67 -45.58 4.68
C ILE A 339 -17.45 -44.80 4.19
N ASP A 340 -17.27 -44.70 2.88
CA ASP A 340 -16.17 -43.92 2.30
C ASP A 340 -16.28 -42.45 2.73
N GLN A 341 -17.47 -41.86 2.62
CA GLN A 341 -17.71 -40.48 3.04
C GLN A 341 -17.55 -40.29 4.56
N PHE A 342 -18.07 -41.20 5.39
CA PHE A 342 -17.88 -41.12 6.85
C PHE A 342 -16.42 -41.29 7.26
N SER A 343 -15.66 -42.11 6.53
CA SER A 343 -14.22 -42.25 6.79
C SER A 343 -13.45 -40.97 6.46
N ALA A 344 -13.80 -40.28 5.37
CA ALA A 344 -13.25 -38.98 5.00
C ALA A 344 -13.59 -37.90 6.05
N PHE A 345 -14.85 -37.88 6.50
CA PHE A 345 -15.29 -37.03 7.61
C PHE A 345 -14.45 -37.22 8.88
N LEU A 346 -14.17 -38.46 9.28
CA LEU A 346 -13.39 -38.75 10.49
C LEU A 346 -11.90 -38.45 10.33
N ALA A 347 -11.38 -38.46 9.10
CA ALA A 347 -9.98 -38.18 8.81
C ALA A 347 -9.60 -36.72 9.10
N ASP A 348 -10.52 -35.77 8.89
CA ASP A 348 -10.31 -34.33 9.07
C ASP A 348 -10.40 -33.87 10.54
N LYS A 349 -10.53 -34.80 11.50
CA LYS A 349 -10.62 -34.51 12.95
C LYS A 349 -11.66 -33.43 13.30
N PRO A 350 -12.94 -33.67 12.94
CA PRO A 350 -14.03 -32.73 13.20
C PRO A 350 -14.22 -32.48 14.70
N SER A 351 -14.87 -31.37 15.04
CA SER A 351 -15.13 -30.99 16.43
C SER A 351 -15.90 -32.07 17.22
N ALA A 352 -15.59 -32.22 18.52
CA ALA A 352 -16.19 -33.25 19.36
C ALA A 352 -17.73 -33.16 19.45
N SER A 353 -18.29 -31.95 19.44
CA SER A 353 -19.75 -31.75 19.41
C SER A 353 -20.37 -32.30 18.13
N PHE A 354 -19.69 -32.13 16.99
CA PHE A 354 -20.17 -32.60 15.70
C PHE A 354 -20.04 -34.12 15.54
N ILE A 355 -18.96 -34.71 16.05
CA ILE A 355 -18.83 -36.17 16.17
C ILE A 355 -19.97 -36.72 17.03
N SER A 356 -20.24 -36.13 18.19
CA SER A 356 -21.31 -36.58 19.09
C SER A 356 -22.69 -36.56 18.41
N ALA A 357 -22.99 -35.50 17.65
CA ALA A 357 -24.26 -35.36 16.92
C ALA A 357 -24.46 -36.41 15.82
N THR A 358 -23.38 -36.87 15.19
CA THR A 358 -23.40 -37.77 14.02
C THR A 358 -23.08 -39.23 14.38
N LYS A 359 -22.54 -39.49 15.59
CA LYS A 359 -22.04 -40.79 16.08
C LYS A 359 -23.05 -41.93 15.91
N SER A 360 -24.31 -41.72 16.26
CA SER A 360 -25.32 -42.78 16.24
C SER A 360 -25.55 -43.35 14.83
N VAL A 361 -25.67 -42.47 13.84
CA VAL A 361 -25.93 -42.83 12.44
C VAL A 361 -24.69 -43.48 11.84
N ILE A 362 -23.51 -42.90 12.07
CA ILE A 362 -22.25 -43.44 11.52
C ILE A 362 -22.00 -44.85 12.10
N ILE A 363 -22.16 -45.06 13.41
CA ILE A 363 -22.01 -46.40 14.02
C ILE A 363 -22.99 -47.40 13.39
N SER A 364 -24.24 -46.99 13.16
CA SER A 364 -25.24 -47.84 12.49
C SER A 364 -24.77 -48.26 11.11
N ALA A 365 -24.25 -47.33 10.31
CA ALA A 365 -23.71 -47.62 8.98
C ALA A 365 -22.53 -48.60 9.04
N TYR A 366 -21.56 -48.41 9.94
CA TYR A 366 -20.43 -49.34 10.09
C TYR A 366 -20.87 -50.74 10.52
N LYS A 367 -21.83 -50.84 11.44
CA LYS A 367 -22.40 -52.12 11.88
C LYS A 367 -23.13 -52.84 10.75
N GLN A 368 -23.95 -52.13 9.98
CA GLN A 368 -24.67 -52.70 8.84
C GLN A 368 -23.72 -53.15 7.73
N ALA A 369 -22.62 -52.42 7.52
CA ALA A 369 -21.58 -52.79 6.57
C ALA A 369 -20.66 -53.93 7.08
N GLY A 370 -20.83 -54.40 8.32
CA GLY A 370 -19.94 -55.41 8.93
C GLY A 370 -18.51 -54.93 9.14
N ARG A 371 -18.28 -53.61 9.18
CA ARG A 371 -16.97 -52.97 9.37
C ARG A 371 -16.72 -52.69 10.85
N PRO A 372 -15.48 -52.78 11.34
CA PRO A 372 -15.16 -52.38 12.70
C PRO A 372 -15.43 -50.89 12.89
N VAL A 373 -16.04 -50.53 14.04
CA VAL A 373 -16.34 -49.14 14.37
C VAL A 373 -15.03 -48.40 14.67
N PRO A 374 -14.78 -47.23 14.04
CA PRO A 374 -13.60 -46.42 14.31
C PRO A 374 -13.48 -46.01 15.79
N PRO A 375 -12.27 -45.96 16.36
CA PRO A 375 -12.08 -45.61 17.77
C PRO A 375 -12.47 -44.16 18.11
N GLN A 376 -12.52 -43.26 17.12
CA GLN A 376 -13.05 -41.90 17.35
C GLN A 376 -14.55 -41.92 17.68
N LEU A 377 -15.24 -43.02 17.36
CA LEU A 377 -16.67 -43.21 17.56
C LEU A 377 -16.98 -44.18 18.71
N SER A 378 -15.98 -44.83 19.33
CA SER A 378 -16.22 -45.73 20.48
C SER A 378 -16.63 -44.94 21.72
#